data_AF-A0A9D8ARW3-F1
#
_entry.id   AF-A0A9D8ARW3-F1
#
_cell.length_a   1.000
_cell.length_b   1.000
_cell.length_c   1.000
_cell.angle_alpha   90.00
_cell.angle_beta   90.00
_cell.angle_gamma   90.00
#
_symmetry.space_group_name_H-M   'P 1'
#
loop_
_entity.id
_entity.type
_entity.pdbx_description
1 polymer ?
#
loop_
_entity_poly.entity_id
_entity_poly.type
_entity_poly.pdbx_seq_one_letter_code
_entity_poly.pdbx_strand_id
1 'polypeptide(L)' 'MKNDVLSLPPNMRAIFAHELIISLDENIDANVSHAWKNEINKRVSEIKSGIAKGRPAEQVLVGIRTKYS' A
#
# COMPACT_ATOMS: atom_id res chain seq x y z
N MET A 1 30.00 -1.77 8.93
CA MET A 1 28.71 -1.72 8.17
C MET A 1 27.64 -2.65 8.74
N LYS A 2 27.76 -3.99 8.65
CA LYS A 2 26.74 -4.91 9.18
C LYS A 2 26.54 -4.79 10.70
N ASN A 3 27.65 -4.64 11.44
CA ASN A 3 27.63 -4.46 12.90
C ASN A 3 27.01 -3.12 13.31
N ASP A 4 27.10 -2.09 12.45
CA ASP A 4 26.54 -0.76 12.72
C ASP A 4 25.02 -0.75 12.53
N VAL A 5 24.49 -1.58 11.63
CA VAL A 5 23.04 -1.77 11.48
C VAL A 5 22.48 -2.58 12.66
N LEU A 6 23.22 -3.59 13.11
CA LEU A 6 22.79 -4.42 14.25
C LEU A 6 22.84 -3.68 15.60
N SER A 7 23.64 -2.61 15.71
CA SER A 7 23.69 -1.76 16.90
C SER A 7 22.53 -0.76 17.00
N LEU A 8 21.75 -0.56 15.92
CA LEU A 8 20.57 0.30 15.96
C LEU A 8 19.47 -0.28 16.86
N PRO A 9 18.62 0.56 17.47
CA PRO A 9 17.39 0.15 18.14
C PRO A 9 16.47 -0.71 17.24
N PRO A 10 15.68 -1.64 17.81
CA PRO A 10 14.86 -2.59 17.03
C PRO A 10 13.92 -1.95 16.00
N ASN A 11 13.29 -0.82 16.34
CA ASN A 11 12.40 -0.10 15.43
C ASN A 11 13.15 0.50 14.23
N MET A 12 14.35 1.06 14.45
CA MET A 12 15.18 1.57 13.38
C MET A 12 15.73 0.45 12.50
N ARG A 13 16.06 -0.72 13.07
CA ARG A 13 16.41 -1.90 12.29
C ARG A 13 15.26 -2.39 11.42
N ALA A 14 14.02 -2.32 11.91
CA ALA A 14 12.83 -2.71 11.14
C ALA A 14 12.61 -1.77 9.94
N ILE A 15 12.75 -0.45 10.15
CA ILE A 15 12.71 0.54 9.06
C ILE A 15 13.82 0.26 8.04
N PHE A 16 15.05 0.06 8.52
CA PHE A 16 16.20 -0.17 7.63
C PHE A 16 16.06 -1.49 6.85
N ALA A 17 15.54 -2.54 7.48
CA ALA A 17 15.25 -3.80 6.81
C ALA A 17 14.15 -3.63 5.73
N HIS A 18 13.11 -2.84 6.01
CA HIS A 18 12.07 -2.53 5.03
C HIS A 18 12.62 -1.80 3.80
N GLU A 19 13.41 -0.74 4.01
CA GLU A 19 14.04 0.03 2.93
C GLU A 19 15.00 -0.82 2.10
N LEU A 20 15.79 -1.69 2.75
CA LEU A 20 16.66 -2.62 2.03
C LEU A 20 15.85 -3.60 1.18
N ILE A 21 14.76 -4.16 1.71
CA ILE A 21 13.87 -5.06 0.96
C ILE A 21 13.27 -4.34 -0.25
N ILE A 22 12.82 -3.09 -0.09
CA ILE A 22 12.33 -2.27 -1.21
C ILE A 22 13.43 -2.04 -2.25
N SER A 23 14.67 -1.75 -1.81
CA SER A 23 15.78 -1.49 -2.73
C SER A 23 16.17 -2.70 -3.58
N LEU A 24 15.83 -3.91 -3.14
CA LEU A 24 16.04 -5.16 -3.89
C LEU A 24 14.97 -5.37 -4.98
N ASP A 25 13.91 -4.57 -4.99
CA ASP A 25 12.88 -4.62 -6.03
C ASP A 25 13.39 -3.89 -7.30
N GLU A 26 14.39 -4.48 -7.94
CA GLU A 26 15.01 -3.98 -9.19
C GLU A 26 14.03 -4.02 -10.38
N ASN A 27 12.90 -4.72 -10.24
CA ASN A 27 11.87 -4.89 -11.26
C ASN A 27 10.53 -4.32 -10.80
N ILE A 28 10.52 -3.11 -10.24
CA ILE A 28 9.31 -2.28 -10.35
C ILE A 28 9.13 -2.02 -11.84
N ASP A 29 8.41 -2.92 -12.51
CA ASP A 29 8.02 -2.74 -13.89
C ASP A 29 7.27 -1.41 -13.97
N ALA A 30 7.93 -0.40 -14.54
CA ALA A 30 7.40 0.94 -14.67
C ALA A 30 6.05 0.91 -15.40
N ASN A 31 5.82 -0.10 -16.24
CA ASN A 31 4.57 -0.35 -16.91
C ASN A 31 3.47 -0.83 -15.93
N VAL A 32 3.80 -1.69 -14.96
CA VAL A 32 2.86 -2.11 -13.90
C VAL A 32 2.51 -0.90 -13.02
N SER A 33 3.49 -0.12 -12.58
CA SER A 33 3.25 1.09 -11.79
C SER A 33 2.38 2.12 -12.54
N HIS A 34 2.65 2.31 -13.83
CA HIS A 34 1.86 3.20 -14.69
C HIS A 34 0.44 2.67 -14.92
N ALA A 35 0.27 1.37 -15.17
CA ALA A 35 -1.04 0.73 -15.31
C ALA A 35 -1.89 0.88 -14.05
N TRP A 36 -1.28 0.70 -12.87
CA TRP A 36 -1.97 0.92 -11.59
C TRP A 36 -2.38 2.38 -11.38
N LYS A 37 -1.51 3.34 -11.70
CA LYS A 37 -1.86 4.77 -11.63
C LYS A 37 -3.04 5.11 -12.54
N ASN A 38 -3.03 4.59 -13.77
CA ASN A 38 -4.12 4.77 -14.72
C ASN A 38 -5.44 4.20 -14.20
N GLU A 39 -5.42 2.99 -13.65
CA GLU A 39 -6.60 2.35 -13.09
C GLU A 39 -7.14 3.10 -11.86
N ILE A 40 -6.27 3.59 -10.98
CA ILE A 40 -6.68 4.42 -9.83
C ILE A 40 -7.37 5.70 -10.32
N ASN A 41 -6.76 6.41 -11.27
CA ASN A 41 -7.33 7.64 -11.83
C ASN A 41 -8.70 7.39 -12.48
N LYS A 42 -8.82 6.30 -13.24
CA LYS A 42 -10.09 5.86 -13.83
C LYS A 42 -11.15 5.63 -12.76
N ARG A 43 -10.86 4.82 -11.73
CA ARG A 43 -11.83 4.51 -10.66
C ARG A 43 -12.25 5.74 -9.87
N VAL A 44 -11.32 6.66 -9.58
CA VAL A 44 -11.65 7.93 -8.93
C VAL A 44 -12.62 8.74 -9.78
N SER A 45 -12.40 8.79 -11.09
CA SER A 45 -13.31 9.47 -12.03
C SER A 45 -14.70 8.82 -12.06
N GLU A 46 -14.78 7.49 -12.12
CA GLU A 46 -16.04 6.74 -12.09
C GLU A 46 -16.82 6.96 -10.79
N ILE A 47 -16.14 7.06 -9.65
CA ILE A 47 -16.77 7.38 -8.36
C ILE A 47 -17.30 8.81 -8.37
N LYS A 48 -16.49 9.79 -8.79
CA LYS A 48 -16.87 11.21 -8.80
C LYS A 48 -18.02 11.51 -9.77
N SER A 49 -18.08 10.79 -10.89
CA SER A 49 -19.14 10.93 -11.89
C SER A 49 -20.41 10.13 -11.56
N GLY A 50 -20.42 9.35 -10.47
CA GLY A 50 -21.56 8.51 -10.08
C GLY A 50 -21.76 7.27 -10.94
N ILE A 51 -20.80 6.93 -11.81
CA ILE A 51 -20.81 5.70 -12.62
C ILE A 51 -20.60 4.48 -11.71
N ALA A 52 -19.69 4.60 -10.74
CA ALA A 52 -19.39 3.51 -9.82
C ALA A 52 -20.50 3.35 -8.78
N LYS A 53 -21.01 2.12 -8.61
CA LYS A 53 -21.93 1.77 -7.54
C LYS A 53 -21.16 1.53 -6.24
N GLY A 54 -21.28 2.47 -5.31
CA GLY A 54 -20.70 2.35 -3.97
C GLY A 54 -21.52 1.45 -3.04
N ARG A 55 -20.97 1.19 -1.84
CA ARG A 55 -21.70 0.66 -0.69
C ARG A 55 -21.68 1.71 0.43
N PRO A 56 -22.71 1.78 1.28
CA PRO A 56 -22.67 2.66 2.45
C PRO A 56 -21.43 2.39 3.30
N ALA A 57 -20.71 3.46 3.67
CA ALA A 57 -19.47 3.36 4.41
C ALA A 57 -19.63 2.59 5.74
N GLU A 58 -20.75 2.81 6.43
CA GLU A 58 -21.09 2.14 7.68
C GLU A 58 -21.15 0.61 7.53
N GLN A 59 -21.77 0.10 6.46
CA GLN A 59 -21.82 -1.34 6.20
C GLN A 59 -20.41 -1.94 6.01
N VAL A 60 -19.54 -1.21 5.32
CA VAL A 60 -18.15 -1.64 5.09
C VAL A 60 -17.37 -1.65 6.41
N LEU A 61 -17.47 -0.59 7.20
CA LEU A 61 -16.75 -0.46 8.47
C LEU A 61 -17.20 -1.52 9.50
N VAL A 62 -18.49 -1.80 9.59
CA VAL A 62 -19.03 -2.89 10.43
C VAL A 62 -18.44 -4.24 9.99
N GLY A 63 -18.44 -4.53 8.69
CA GLY A 63 -17.90 -5.79 8.18
C GLY A 63 -16.41 -5.99 8.49
N ILE A 64 -15.61 -4.93 8.40
CA ILE A 64 -14.19 -4.96 8.78
C ILE A 64 -14.05 -5.27 10.27
N ARG A 65 -14.81 -4.57 11.12
CA ARG A 65 -14.75 -4.78 12.57
C ARG A 65 -15.09 -6.22 12.94
N THR A 66 -16.18 -6.77 12.41
CA THR A 66 -16.60 -8.15 12.69
C THR A 66 -15.54 -9.17 12.26
N LYS A 67 -14.86 -8.95 11.14
CA LYS A 67 -13.88 -9.91 10.60
C LYS A 67 -12.56 -9.96 11.38
N TYR A 68 -12.17 -8.85 12.00
CA TYR A 68 -10.85 -8.69 12.64
C TYR A 68 -10.95 -8.29 14.12
N SER A 69 -12.11 -8.47 14.77
CA SER A 69 -12.25 -8.34 16.22
C SER A 69 -11.76 -9.59 16.94
#